data_AF-A0A735MXZ5-F1
#
_entry.id   AF-A0A735MXZ5-F1
#
_cell.length_a   1.000
_cell.length_b   1.000
_cell.length_c   1.000
_cell.angle_alpha   90.00
_cell.angle_beta   90.00
_cell.angle_gamma   90.00
#
_symmetry.space_group_name_H-M   'P 1'
#
loop_
_entity.id
_entity.type
_entity.pdbx_description
1 polymer ?
#
loop_
_entity_poly.entity_id
_entity_poly.type
_entity_poly.pdbx_seq_one_letter_code
_entity_poly.pdbx_strand_id
1 'polypeptide(L)'
;YNAVSLRYAVPVGGENSAAYCGSPRLVFADGSETFDTLKEGQPATESPEPGEVIWRDDRGVTCRRWNWRQGVRTRLSASDKAMWFILESLPEMPVDELYAAGNMLTDGLEKMMPGLRFESTLIGV
;
A
#
# COMPACT_ATOMS: atom_id res chain seq x y z
N TYR A 1 -9.79 -1.88 -5.13
CA TYR A 1 -9.43 -2.22 -3.73
C TYR A 1 -10.46 -1.77 -2.70
N ASN A 2 -11.06 -0.55 -2.77
CA ASN A 2 -12.07 -0.10 -1.78
C ASN A 2 -13.22 -1.09 -1.53
N ALA A 3 -13.77 -1.73 -2.58
CA ALA A 3 -14.83 -2.73 -2.42
C ALA A 3 -14.38 -3.96 -1.62
N VAL A 4 -13.12 -4.37 -1.73
CA VAL A 4 -12.53 -5.47 -0.94
C VAL A 4 -12.41 -5.03 0.51
N SER A 5 -11.88 -3.82 0.74
CA SER A 5 -11.74 -3.26 2.09
C SER A 5 -13.08 -3.20 2.84
N LEU A 6 -14.13 -2.75 2.16
CA LEU A 6 -15.48 -2.69 2.74
C LEU A 6 -16.07 -4.08 3.01
N ARG A 7 -15.83 -5.06 2.14
CA ARG A 7 -16.41 -6.40 2.28
C ARG A 7 -15.77 -7.21 3.40
N TYR A 8 -14.45 -7.14 3.52
CA TYR A 8 -13.66 -7.96 4.44
C TYR A 8 -13.23 -7.21 5.70
N ALA A 9 -13.62 -5.93 5.84
CA ALA A 9 -13.21 -5.06 6.94
C ALA A 9 -11.69 -5.00 7.15
N VAL A 10 -10.92 -5.07 6.06
CA VAL A 10 -9.46 -5.06 6.05
C VAL A 10 -8.94 -3.80 5.33
N PRO A 11 -7.97 -3.06 5.89
CA PRO A 11 -7.27 -2.01 5.15
C PRO A 11 -6.64 -2.55 3.87
N VAL A 12 -7.02 -1.95 2.74
CA VAL A 12 -6.41 -2.26 1.43
C VAL A 12 -5.95 -0.98 0.76
N GLY A 13 -4.72 -0.99 0.28
CA GLY A 13 -4.07 0.16 -0.33
C GLY A 13 -3.29 -0.29 -1.55
N GLY A 14 -3.18 0.61 -2.53
CA GLY A 14 -2.57 0.33 -3.82
C GLY A 14 -1.60 1.43 -4.21
N GLU A 15 -0.45 1.03 -4.74
CA GLU A 15 0.63 1.92 -5.10
C GLU A 15 1.22 1.57 -6.47
N ASN A 16 1.75 2.58 -7.16
CA ASN A 16 2.50 2.38 -8.39
C ASN A 16 3.86 1.78 -8.06
N SER A 17 4.04 0.48 -8.34
CA SER A 17 5.29 -0.22 -8.03
C SER A 17 6.46 0.22 -8.91
N ALA A 18 6.19 0.81 -10.09
CA ALA A 18 7.26 1.36 -10.94
C ALA A 18 7.86 2.66 -10.37
N ALA A 19 7.18 3.32 -9.42
CA ALA A 19 7.67 4.53 -8.77
C ALA A 19 8.54 4.27 -7.52
N TYR A 20 8.65 3.01 -7.10
CA TYR A 20 9.47 2.57 -5.98
C TYR A 20 10.96 2.57 -6.32
N CYS A 21 11.79 2.79 -5.31
CA CYS A 21 13.24 2.64 -5.38
C CYS A 21 13.68 1.59 -4.36
N GLY A 22 14.08 0.42 -4.86
CA GLY A 22 14.29 -0.76 -4.02
C GLY A 22 12.97 -1.40 -3.58
N SER A 23 13.06 -2.29 -2.60
CA SER A 23 11.91 -3.06 -2.11
C SER A 23 11.12 -2.30 -1.03
N PRO A 24 9.78 -2.41 -1.00
CA PRO A 24 8.97 -1.87 0.09
C PRO A 24 9.33 -2.52 1.43
N ARG A 25 9.32 -1.74 2.50
CA ARG A 25 9.59 -2.19 3.88
C ARG A 25 8.60 -1.56 4.86
N LEU A 26 8.06 -2.39 5.75
CA LEU A 26 7.28 -1.95 6.90
C LEU A 26 8.22 -1.80 8.10
N VAL A 27 8.37 -0.58 8.60
CA VAL A 27 9.29 -0.27 9.69
C VAL A 27 8.67 0.71 10.68
N PHE A 28 9.26 0.80 11.87
CA PHE A 28 9.04 1.95 12.75
C PHE A 28 9.93 3.10 12.28
N ALA A 29 9.33 4.28 12.11
CA ALA A 29 10.03 5.49 11.74
C ALA A 29 10.99 5.94 12.84
N ASP A 30 12.14 6.50 12.46
CA ASP A 30 13.04 7.21 13.38
C ASP A 30 12.82 8.73 13.36
N GLY A 31 11.99 9.22 12.44
CA GLY A 31 11.63 10.62 12.29
C GLY A 31 12.57 11.41 11.37
N SER A 32 13.64 10.79 10.88
CA SER A 32 14.51 11.37 9.85
C SER A 32 13.98 11.14 8.44
N GLU A 33 12.97 10.26 8.26
CA GLU A 33 12.46 9.94 6.95
C GLU A 33 11.69 11.11 6.32
N THR A 34 11.81 11.21 5.01
CA THR A 34 11.09 12.19 4.19
C THR A 34 9.78 11.61 3.70
N PHE A 35 8.69 12.36 3.86
CA PHE A 35 7.36 12.04 3.34
C PHE A 35 6.83 13.19 2.47
N ASP A 36 6.56 12.90 1.20
CA ASP A 36 5.96 13.86 0.28
C ASP A 36 4.43 13.88 0.40
N THR A 37 3.86 15.08 0.53
CA THR A 37 2.42 15.28 0.71
C THR A 37 1.97 16.56 0.01
N LEU A 38 0.67 16.79 0.00
CA LEU A 38 0.09 18.09 -0.31
C LEU A 38 -0.40 18.74 0.99
N LYS A 39 -0.10 20.02 1.19
CA LYS A 39 -0.65 20.87 2.25
C LYS A 39 -1.28 22.09 1.59
N GLU A 40 -2.57 22.31 1.85
CA GLU A 40 -3.34 23.40 1.20
C GLU A 40 -3.23 23.37 -0.34
N GLY A 41 -3.18 22.16 -0.91
CA GLY A 41 -3.06 21.95 -2.35
C GLY A 41 -1.65 22.16 -2.93
N GLN A 42 -0.67 22.54 -2.11
CA GLN A 42 0.72 22.74 -2.53
C GLN A 42 1.62 21.57 -2.12
N PRO A 43 2.63 21.22 -2.93
CA PRO A 43 3.65 20.25 -2.53
C PRO A 43 4.31 20.64 -1.22
N ALA A 44 4.36 19.69 -0.29
CA ALA A 44 5.00 19.84 0.98
C ALA A 44 5.79 18.57 1.32
N THR A 45 6.76 18.72 2.22
CA THR A 45 7.52 17.62 2.76
C THR A 45 7.34 17.64 4.28
N GLU A 46 7.00 16.48 4.82
CA GLU A 46 6.86 16.23 6.25
C GLU A 46 7.77 15.07 6.64
N SER A 47 7.90 14.84 7.94
CA SER A 47 8.51 13.62 8.48
C SER A 47 7.50 12.87 9.35
N PRO A 48 7.58 11.53 9.42
CA PRO A 48 6.85 10.75 10.41
C PRO A 48 7.33 11.07 11.83
N GLU A 49 6.47 10.82 12.82
CA GLU A 49 6.92 10.87 14.22
C GLU A 49 7.77 9.62 14.52
N PRO A 50 8.81 9.71 15.37
CA PRO A 50 9.54 8.53 15.83
C PRO A 50 8.59 7.48 16.43
N GLY A 51 8.72 6.23 16.01
CA GLY A 51 7.84 5.12 16.39
C GLY A 51 6.56 4.99 15.58
N GLU A 52 6.29 5.88 14.62
CA GLU A 52 5.18 5.69 13.68
C GLU A 52 5.44 4.47 12.77
N VAL A 53 4.45 3.61 12.56
CA VAL A 53 4.56 2.50 11.60
C VAL A 53 4.38 3.05 10.18
N ILE A 54 5.39 2.83 9.33
CA ILE A 54 5.43 3.37 7.98
C ILE A 54 5.79 2.30 6.95
N TRP A 55 5.25 2.47 5.75
CA TRP A 55 5.82 1.87 4.55
C TRP A 55 6.84 2.84 3.95
N ARG A 56 8.02 2.33 3.62
CA ARG A 56 9.07 3.09 2.94
C ARG A 56 9.81 2.25 1.91
N ASP A 57 10.52 2.95 1.06
CA ASP A 57 11.54 2.38 0.19
C ASP A 57 12.92 3.01 0.50
N ASP A 58 13.87 2.86 -0.42
CA ASP A 58 15.23 3.39 -0.24
C ASP A 58 15.27 4.93 -0.29
N ARG A 59 14.26 5.58 -0.88
CA ARG A 59 14.20 7.04 -1.02
C ARG A 59 13.45 7.72 0.11
N GLY A 60 12.44 7.07 0.70
CA GLY A 60 11.65 7.67 1.77
C GLY A 60 10.33 6.97 2.01
N VAL A 61 9.47 7.63 2.78
CA VAL A 61 8.16 7.11 3.16
C VAL A 61 7.23 7.10 1.94
N THR A 62 6.54 5.99 1.74
CA THR A 62 5.52 5.81 0.68
C THR A 62 4.11 5.82 1.26
N CYS A 63 3.93 5.31 2.48
CA CYS A 63 2.68 5.37 3.22
C CYS A 63 2.93 5.51 4.72
N ARG A 64 2.14 6.37 5.37
CA ARG A 64 2.23 6.70 6.79
C ARG A 64 1.11 6.07 7.59
N ARG A 65 1.41 5.79 8.86
CA ARG A 65 0.48 5.25 9.86
C ARG A 65 -0.18 3.98 9.34
N TRP A 66 0.65 2.97 9.08
CA TRP A 66 0.27 1.75 8.36
C TRP A 66 -0.16 2.09 6.93
N ASN A 67 -1.15 1.38 6.39
CA ASN A 67 -1.69 1.61 5.06
C ASN A 67 -2.77 2.72 5.01
N TRP A 68 -2.55 3.85 5.69
CA TRP A 68 -3.54 4.94 5.78
C TRP A 68 -3.23 6.15 4.90
N ARG A 69 -2.11 6.84 5.13
CA ARG A 69 -1.81 8.12 4.46
C ARG A 69 -0.69 7.93 3.43
N GLN A 70 -1.09 7.71 2.19
CA GLN A 70 -0.16 7.53 1.07
C GLN A 70 0.52 8.84 0.64
N GLY A 71 1.78 8.75 0.25
CA GLY A 71 2.55 9.81 -0.37
C GLY A 71 2.07 10.14 -1.79
N VAL A 72 2.66 11.15 -2.41
CA VAL A 72 2.33 11.56 -3.79
C VAL A 72 3.08 10.70 -4.80
N ARG A 73 4.36 10.41 -4.54
CA ARG A 73 5.28 9.75 -5.49
C ARG A 73 4.81 8.37 -5.94
N THR A 74 4.28 7.57 -5.03
CA THR A 74 3.84 6.19 -5.31
C THR A 74 2.33 6.08 -5.53
N ARG A 75 1.63 7.21 -5.58
CA ARG A 75 0.19 7.25 -5.81
C ARG A 75 -0.18 6.64 -7.15
N LEU A 76 -1.24 5.84 -7.16
CA LEU A 76 -1.81 5.28 -8.37
C LEU A 76 -2.45 6.35 -9.27
N SER A 77 -2.29 6.16 -10.57
CA SER A 77 -2.91 6.90 -11.65
C SER A 77 -3.51 5.94 -12.68
N ALA A 78 -4.45 6.43 -13.49
CA ALA A 78 -5.09 5.63 -14.54
C ALA A 78 -4.12 5.15 -15.64
N SER A 79 -2.94 5.75 -15.74
CA SER A 79 -1.91 5.37 -16.72
C SER A 79 -0.96 4.28 -16.24
N ASP A 80 -0.96 3.95 -14.95
CA ASP A 80 0.02 3.02 -14.39
C ASP A 80 -0.18 1.60 -14.90
N LYS A 81 0.94 0.90 -15.09
CA LYS A 81 0.98 -0.47 -15.65
C LYS A 81 1.48 -1.51 -14.66
N ALA A 82 2.10 -1.07 -13.57
CA ALA A 82 2.65 -1.92 -12.53
C ALA A 82 2.12 -1.42 -11.19
N MET A 83 1.42 -2.29 -10.49
CA MET A 83 0.70 -1.96 -9.26
C MET A 83 1.09 -2.95 -8.18
N TRP A 84 1.20 -2.46 -6.96
CA TRP A 84 1.43 -3.23 -5.75
C TRP A 84 0.28 -2.94 -4.79
N PHE A 85 -0.28 -3.99 -4.19
CA PHE A 85 -1.38 -3.87 -3.24
C PHE A 85 -1.01 -4.52 -1.92
N ILE A 86 -1.34 -3.85 -0.82
CA ILE A 86 -1.17 -4.36 0.54
C ILE A 86 -2.53 -4.54 1.17
N LEU A 87 -2.76 -5.71 1.74
CA LEU A 87 -3.89 -6.03 2.60
C LEU A 87 -3.32 -6.26 4.01
N GLU A 88 -3.65 -5.40 4.97
CA GLU A 88 -3.13 -5.50 6.34
C GLU A 88 -4.20 -6.06 7.27
N SER A 89 -4.08 -7.32 7.68
CA SER A 89 -4.98 -7.96 8.64
C SER A 89 -4.40 -7.99 10.05
N LEU A 90 -5.27 -7.95 11.06
CA LEU A 90 -4.92 -8.27 12.44
C LEU A 90 -5.10 -9.77 12.73
N PRO A 91 -4.47 -10.32 13.79
CA PRO A 91 -4.52 -11.74 14.11
C PRO A 91 -5.93 -12.35 14.27
N GLU A 92 -6.93 -11.53 14.59
CA GLU A 92 -8.33 -11.95 14.72
C GLU A 92 -8.96 -12.35 13.38
N MET A 93 -8.42 -11.87 12.25
CA MET A 93 -8.87 -12.25 10.92
C MET A 93 -8.27 -13.61 10.53
N PRO A 94 -9.09 -14.63 10.24
CA PRO A 94 -8.58 -15.90 9.75
C PRO A 94 -7.78 -15.71 8.46
N VAL A 95 -6.65 -16.39 8.34
CA VAL A 95 -5.78 -16.30 7.15
C VAL A 95 -6.53 -16.67 5.86
N ASP A 96 -7.48 -17.60 5.92
CA ASP A 96 -8.31 -17.97 4.77
C ASP A 96 -9.21 -16.82 4.29
N GLU A 97 -9.72 -15.98 5.21
CA GLU A 97 -10.47 -14.77 4.85
C GLU A 97 -9.56 -13.72 4.21
N LEU A 98 -8.30 -13.62 4.63
CA LEU A 98 -7.32 -12.73 4.00
C LEU A 98 -7.01 -13.19 2.57
N TYR A 99 -6.85 -14.49 2.37
CA TYR A 99 -6.72 -15.06 1.02
C TYR A 99 -7.96 -14.82 0.17
N ALA A 100 -9.16 -14.95 0.74
CA ALA A 100 -10.40 -14.65 0.02
C ALA A 100 -10.47 -13.16 -0.38
N ALA A 101 -10.03 -12.24 0.48
CA ALA A 101 -9.93 -10.82 0.16
C ALA A 101 -8.93 -10.55 -0.98
N GLY A 102 -7.75 -11.19 -0.92
CA GLY A 102 -6.76 -11.14 -2.00
C GLY A 102 -7.30 -11.65 -3.33
N ASN A 103 -7.99 -12.79 -3.32
CA ASN A 103 -8.61 -13.38 -4.51
C ASN A 103 -9.70 -12.47 -5.09
N MET A 104 -10.56 -11.87 -4.25
CA MET A 104 -11.55 -10.90 -4.73
C MET A 104 -10.89 -9.72 -5.44
N LEU A 105 -9.75 -9.24 -4.94
CA LEU A 105 -9.00 -8.16 -5.59
C LEU A 105 -8.48 -8.61 -6.95
N THR A 106 -7.77 -9.74 -7.03
CA THR A 106 -7.14 -10.21 -8.26
C THR A 106 -8.16 -10.60 -9.32
N ASP A 107 -9.26 -11.26 -8.93
CA ASP A 107 -10.35 -11.61 -9.84
C ASP A 107 -11.04 -10.37 -10.41
N GLY A 108 -11.19 -9.33 -9.59
CA GLY A 108 -11.73 -8.04 -10.04
C GLY A 108 -10.81 -7.36 -11.04
N LEU A 109 -9.50 -7.37 -10.78
CA LEU A 109 -8.51 -6.79 -11.69
C LEU A 109 -8.45 -7.57 -13.01
N GLU A 110 -8.51 -8.90 -13.02
CA GLU A 110 -8.46 -9.72 -14.24
C GLU A 110 -9.68 -9.47 -15.13
N LYS A 111 -10.87 -9.27 -14.55
CA LYS A 111 -12.07 -8.87 -15.31
C LYS A 111 -11.92 -7.51 -15.98
N MET A 112 -11.22 -6.57 -15.35
CA MET A 112 -11.01 -5.22 -15.87
C MET A 112 -9.83 -5.14 -16.84
N MET A 113 -8.83 -5.99 -16.66
CA MET A 113 -7.57 -6.03 -17.42
C MET A 113 -7.23 -7.49 -17.76
N PRO A 114 -7.93 -8.09 -18.74
CA PRO A 114 -7.72 -9.50 -19.08
C PRO A 114 -6.27 -9.80 -19.47
N GLY A 115 -5.73 -10.90 -18.94
CA GLY A 115 -4.36 -11.32 -19.16
C GLY A 115 -3.33 -10.63 -18.26
N LEU A 116 -3.76 -10.03 -17.14
CA LEU A 116 -2.81 -9.47 -16.18
C LEU A 116 -1.96 -10.58 -15.58
N ARG A 117 -0.74 -10.22 -15.18
CA ARG A 117 0.15 -11.10 -14.44
C ARG A 117 0.31 -10.53 -13.05
N PHE A 118 0.17 -11.39 -12.05
CA PHE A 118 0.36 -11.01 -10.66
C PHE A 118 1.04 -12.14 -9.90
N GLU A 119 1.67 -11.76 -8.80
CA GLU A 119 2.19 -12.65 -7.78
C GLU A 119 1.61 -12.17 -6.44
N SER A 120 1.38 -13.10 -5.53
CA SER A 120 0.92 -12.80 -4.18
C SER A 120 1.79 -13.55 -3.17
N THR A 121 2.06 -12.91 -2.04
CA THR A 121 2.81 -13.51 -0.95
C THR A 121 2.20 -13.08 0.38
N LEU A 122 2.17 -14.00 1.33
CA LEU A 122 1.87 -13.69 2.73
C LEU A 122 3.16 -13.22 3.41
N ILE A 123 3.07 -12.21 4.27
CA ILE A 123 4.20 -11.64 5.01
C ILE A 123 3.87 -11.70 6.50
N GLY A 124 4.83 -12.14 7.34
CA GLY A 124 4.74 -12.02 8.79
C GLY A 124 4.00 -13.15 9.52
N VAL A 125 4.19 -14.40 9.09
CA VAL A 125 3.80 -15.61 9.85
C VAL A 125 4.88 -16.02 10.83
#